data_AF-A0A4Y1PYI7-F1
#
_entry.id   AF-A0A4Y1PYI7-F1
#
_cell.length_a   1.000
_cell.length_b   1.000
_cell.length_c   1.000
_cell.angle_alpha   90.00
_cell.angle_beta   90.00
_cell.angle_gamma   90.00
#
_symmetry.space_group_name_H-M   'P 1'
#
loop_
_entity.id
_entity.type
_entity.pdbx_description
1 polymer ?
#
loop_
_entity_poly.entity_id
_entity_poly.type
_entity_poly.pdbx_seq_one_letter_code
_entity_poly.pdbx_strand_id
1 'polypeptide(L)'
;RSKVVGRDGETTALGMELNLDGDFRKTKKKITWLAQPTDSHPVIDVRLLDYDYLITKKKLEEEDDVKDFVPPVTEFHEEALAGANVKTLKAGDII
;
A
#
# COMPACT_ATOMS: atom_id res chain seq x y z
N ARG A 1 7.46 -24.36 4.16
CA ARG A 1 6.51 -23.26 3.85
C ARG A 1 5.08 -23.79 3.86
N SER A 2 4.16 -23.12 4.56
CA SER A 2 2.74 -23.53 4.74
C SER A 2 1.81 -22.32 4.63
N LYS A 3 0.50 -22.55 4.49
CA LYS A 3 -0.53 -21.51 4.58
C LYS A 3 -1.74 -22.02 5.37
N VAL A 4 -2.42 -21.11 6.06
CA VAL A 4 -3.71 -21.36 6.71
C VAL A 4 -4.80 -20.68 5.88
N VAL A 5 -5.89 -21.40 5.64
CA VAL A 5 -7.02 -20.94 4.86
C VAL A 5 -8.24 -20.85 5.78
N GLY A 6 -8.95 -19.72 5.71
CA GLY A 6 -10.15 -19.47 6.45
C GLY A 6 -11.38 -20.15 5.85
N ARG A 7 -12.56 -19.81 6.37
CA ARG A 7 -13.81 -20.51 6.02
C ARG A 7 -14.30 -20.18 4.62
N ASP A 8 -13.97 -19.00 4.11
CA ASP A 8 -14.43 -18.48 2.83
C ASP A 8 -13.36 -18.65 1.73
N GLY A 9 -12.30 -19.42 2.02
CA GLY A 9 -11.20 -19.71 1.10
C GLY A 9 -10.07 -18.66 1.11
N GLU A 10 -10.16 -17.65 1.96
CA GLU A 10 -9.16 -16.60 2.14
C GLU A 10 -7.91 -17.13 2.85
N THR A 11 -6.73 -16.66 2.48
CA THR A 11 -5.49 -17.02 3.18
C THR A 11 -5.32 -16.11 4.40
N THR A 12 -5.32 -16.69 5.60
CA THR A 12 -5.28 -15.95 6.87
C THR A 12 -3.90 -15.95 7.52
N ALA A 13 -3.02 -16.89 7.17
CA ALA A 13 -1.63 -16.92 7.65
C ALA A 13 -0.70 -17.65 6.68
N LEU A 14 0.58 -17.31 6.73
CA LEU A 14 1.66 -17.94 5.97
C LEU A 14 2.79 -18.35 6.92
N GLY A 15 3.23 -19.61 6.82
CA GLY A 15 4.41 -20.13 7.49
C GLY A 15 5.61 -20.11 6.53
N MET A 16 6.65 -19.37 6.90
CA MET A 16 7.88 -19.24 6.11
C MET A 16 9.11 -19.53 6.96
N GLU A 17 10.20 -19.90 6.31
CA GLU A 17 11.50 -20.16 6.94
C GLU A 17 12.53 -19.20 6.37
N LEU A 18 13.36 -18.65 7.25
CA LEU A 18 14.47 -17.77 6.90
C LEU A 18 15.64 -18.60 6.38
N ASN A 19 16.08 -18.32 5.15
CA ASN A 19 17.25 -18.95 4.54
C ASN A 19 18.42 -17.97 4.49
N LEU A 20 19.29 -18.01 5.51
CA LEU A 20 20.46 -17.12 5.61
C LEU A 20 21.59 -17.48 4.64
N ASP A 21 21.70 -18.75 4.23
CA ASP A 21 22.72 -19.23 3.31
C ASP A 21 22.34 -19.02 1.82
N GLY A 22 21.17 -18.43 1.57
CA GLY A 22 20.64 -18.22 0.22
C GLY A 22 21.30 -17.06 -0.54
N ASP A 23 21.47 -17.22 -1.85
CA ASP A 23 21.91 -16.14 -2.74
C ASP A 23 20.75 -15.18 -3.06
N PHE A 24 20.76 -14.00 -2.42
CA PHE A 24 19.71 -12.99 -2.58
C PHE A 24 19.52 -12.51 -4.03
N ARG A 25 20.52 -12.63 -4.90
CA ARG A 25 20.42 -12.23 -6.32
C ARG A 25 19.49 -13.14 -7.11
N LYS A 26 19.31 -14.38 -6.66
CA LYS A 26 18.41 -15.36 -7.28
C LYS A 26 16.96 -15.19 -6.81
N THR A 27 16.72 -14.33 -5.82
CA THR A 27 15.39 -14.05 -5.27
C THR A 27 14.59 -13.16 -6.22
N LYS A 28 13.65 -13.78 -6.95
CA LYS A 28 12.81 -13.09 -7.95
C LYS A 28 11.70 -12.22 -7.35
N LYS A 29 11.16 -12.63 -6.20
CA LYS A 29 10.03 -11.95 -5.54
C LYS A 29 10.51 -11.28 -4.27
N LYS A 30 10.26 -9.99 -4.13
CA LYS A 30 10.55 -9.19 -2.94
C LYS A 30 9.24 -8.57 -2.46
N ILE A 31 9.06 -8.55 -1.15
CA ILE A 31 7.86 -7.99 -0.51
C ILE A 31 8.31 -7.04 0.60
N THR A 32 7.48 -6.06 0.90
CA THR A 32 7.57 -5.25 2.12
C THR A 32 6.70 -5.91 3.20
N TRP A 33 7.06 -5.71 4.47
CA TRP A 33 6.33 -6.29 5.60
C TRP A 33 6.55 -5.42 6.85
N LEU A 34 5.59 -5.49 7.77
CA LEU A 34 5.71 -4.95 9.12
C LEU A 34 5.95 -6.10 10.09
N ALA A 35 6.82 -5.87 11.08
CA ALA A 35 6.99 -6.80 12.18
C ALA A 35 5.72 -6.85 13.05
N GLN A 36 5.55 -7.94 13.79
CA GLN A 36 4.48 -8.05 14.76
C GLN A 36 4.60 -6.91 15.80
N PRO A 37 3.51 -6.18 16.10
CA PRO A 37 3.56 -5.04 17.00
C PRO A 37 3.96 -5.46 18.42
N THR A 38 4.73 -4.59 19.06
CA THR A 38 5.08 -4.67 20.49
C THR A 38 4.85 -3.31 21.14
N ASP A 39 4.83 -3.23 22.48
CA ASP A 39 4.65 -1.96 23.20
C ASP A 39 5.70 -0.91 22.81
N SER A 40 6.94 -1.36 22.55
CA SER A 40 8.05 -0.49 22.14
C SER A 40 8.04 -0.12 20.66
N HIS A 41 7.41 -0.96 19.82
CA HIS A 41 7.34 -0.79 18.37
C HIS A 41 5.91 -1.10 17.89
N PRO A 42 4.95 -0.19 18.12
CA PRO A 42 3.59 -0.39 17.68
C PRO A 42 3.49 -0.23 16.16
N VAL A 43 2.46 -0.83 15.57
CA VAL A 43 1.98 -0.43 14.24
C VAL A 43 1.01 0.74 14.40
N ILE A 44 0.96 1.60 13.41
CA ILE A 44 0.13 2.81 13.42
C ILE A 44 -0.96 2.64 12.37
N ASP A 45 -2.23 2.79 12.78
CA ASP A 45 -3.34 2.87 11.83
C ASP A 45 -3.22 4.15 11.02
N VAL A 46 -3.24 4.02 9.70
CA VAL A 46 -3.17 5.14 8.76
C VAL A 46 -4.21 4.98 7.67
N ARG A 47 -4.67 6.10 7.12
CA ARG A 47 -5.36 6.12 5.85
C ARG A 47 -4.39 6.57 4.77
N LEU A 48 -4.24 5.75 3.73
CA LEU A 48 -3.53 6.11 2.52
C LEU A 48 -4.52 6.77 1.57
N LEU A 49 -4.12 7.92 1.02
CA LEU A 49 -4.88 8.64 0.01
C LEU A 49 -4.09 8.56 -1.29
N ASP A 50 -4.63 7.83 -2.25
CA ASP A 50 -4.10 7.75 -3.61
C ASP A 50 -4.96 8.62 -4.54
N TYR A 51 -4.29 9.36 -5.42
CA TYR A 51 -4.93 10.35 -6.28
C TYR A 51 -4.62 10.04 -7.75
N ASP A 52 -5.67 9.87 -8.54
CA ASP A 52 -5.57 9.70 -9.99
C ASP A 52 -5.64 11.06 -10.69
N TYR A 53 -5.46 11.04 -12.01
CA TYR A 53 -5.58 12.22 -12.86
C TYR A 53 -6.95 12.88 -12.72
N LEU A 54 -6.96 14.21 -12.64
CA LEU A 54 -8.18 15.00 -12.57
C LEU A 54 -9.00 14.98 -13.88
N ILE A 55 -8.34 14.70 -15.01
CA ILE A 55 -8.97 14.60 -16.32
C ILE A 55 -8.45 13.39 -17.08
N THR A 56 -9.33 12.76 -17.84
CA THR A 56 -9.04 11.58 -18.67
C THR A 56 -8.39 11.95 -20.01
N LYS A 57 -8.48 13.22 -20.42
CA LYS A 57 -7.89 13.74 -21.66
C LYS A 57 -6.60 14.51 -21.38
N LYS A 58 -5.51 14.16 -22.05
CA LYS A 58 -4.18 14.79 -21.84
C LYS A 58 -4.17 16.30 -22.09
N LYS A 59 -4.95 16.78 -23.05
CA LYS A 59 -5.11 18.19 -23.39
C LYS A 59 -6.54 18.41 -23.85
N LEU A 60 -7.22 19.36 -23.24
CA LEU A 60 -8.53 19.83 -23.70
C LEU A 60 -8.32 20.83 -24.85
N GLU A 61 -9.20 20.75 -25.84
CA GLU A 61 -9.31 21.71 -26.93
C GLU A 61 -10.39 22.75 -26.59
N GLU A 62 -10.51 23.82 -27.38
CA GLU A 62 -11.36 24.97 -27.05
C GLU A 62 -12.85 24.63 -26.96
N GLU A 63 -13.27 23.59 -27.67
CA GLU A 63 -14.67 23.15 -27.74
C GLU A 63 -15.03 22.09 -26.69
N ASP A 64 -14.06 21.60 -25.91
CA ASP A 64 -14.30 20.60 -24.87
C ASP A 64 -14.86 21.24 -23.59
N ASP A 65 -15.85 20.58 -22.98
CA ASP A 65 -16.27 20.90 -21.60
C ASP A 65 -15.53 19.97 -20.61
N VAL A 66 -14.78 20.57 -19.68
CA VAL A 66 -13.98 19.85 -18.67
C VAL A 66 -14.79 18.77 -17.96
N LYS A 67 -16.07 19.05 -17.65
CA LYS A 67 -16.93 18.15 -16.89
C LYS A 67 -17.12 16.79 -17.56
N ASP A 68 -16.99 16.74 -18.89
CA ASP A 68 -17.16 15.52 -19.68
C ASP A 68 -15.91 14.62 -19.62
N PHE A 69 -14.80 15.14 -19.09
CA PHE A 69 -13.52 14.44 -18.98
C PHE A 69 -13.06 14.19 -17.55
N VAL A 70 -13.82 14.65 -16.54
CA VAL A 70 -13.55 14.33 -15.13
C VAL A 70 -13.90 12.85 -14.88
N PRO A 71 -12.97 12.02 -14.40
CA PRO A 71 -13.30 10.63 -14.09
C PRO A 71 -14.20 10.58 -12.84
N PRO A 72 -15.04 9.54 -12.72
CA PRO A 72 -16.03 9.44 -11.64
C PRO A 72 -15.39 9.31 -10.25
N VAL A 73 -14.13 8.84 -10.19
CA VAL A 73 -13.35 8.68 -8.96
C VAL A 73 -11.92 9.12 -9.25
N THR A 74 -11.42 10.08 -8.47
CA THR A 74 -10.03 10.57 -8.54
C THR A 74 -9.26 10.37 -7.24
N GLU A 75 -9.95 9.98 -6.16
CA GLU A 75 -9.39 9.84 -4.82
C GLU A 75 -9.79 8.49 -4.24
N PHE A 76 -8.79 7.73 -3.80
CA PHE A 76 -8.93 6.39 -3.27
C PHE A 76 -8.43 6.37 -1.85
N HIS A 77 -9.28 5.89 -0.93
CA HIS A 77 -8.94 5.76 0.47
C HIS A 77 -8.72 4.29 0.81
N GLU A 78 -7.54 3.98 1.34
CA GLU A 78 -7.20 2.64 1.83
C GLU A 78 -6.85 2.73 3.31
N GLU A 79 -7.53 1.95 4.16
CA GLU A 79 -7.12 1.78 5.55
C GLU A 79 -5.93 0.82 5.62
N ALA A 80 -4.86 1.22 6.28
CA ALA A 80 -3.61 0.48 6.31
C ALA A 80 -2.90 0.56 7.66
N LEU A 81 -1.87 -0.27 7.81
CA LEU A 81 -0.94 -0.23 8.92
C LEU A 81 0.40 0.31 8.46
N ALA A 82 1.01 1.16 9.27
CA ALA A 82 2.34 1.69 9.06
C ALA A 82 3.28 1.40 10.24
N GLY A 83 4.58 1.54 10.01
CA GLY A 83 5.59 1.41 11.07
C GLY A 83 5.53 2.54 12.09
N ALA A 84 6.08 2.31 13.29
CA ALA A 84 6.12 3.28 14.38
C ALA A 84 6.79 4.61 14.00
N ASN A 85 7.69 4.61 13.02
CA ASN A 85 8.39 5.78 12.51
C ASN A 85 7.45 6.86 11.94
N VAL A 86 6.25 6.47 11.48
CA VAL A 86 5.27 7.41 10.91
C VAL A 86 4.67 8.32 11.99
N LYS A 87 4.70 7.91 13.27
CA LYS A 87 4.13 8.66 14.40
C LYS A 87 4.74 10.06 14.58
N THR A 88 5.99 10.25 14.18
CA THR A 88 6.74 11.50 14.39
C THR A 88 6.76 12.42 13.18
N LEU A 89 6.13 12.02 12.08
CA LEU A 89 6.10 12.82 10.86
C LEU A 89 5.27 14.09 11.06
N LYS A 90 5.68 15.14 10.36
CA LYS A 90 5.02 16.43 10.30
C LYS A 90 4.38 16.61 8.93
N ALA A 91 3.38 17.49 8.88
CA ALA A 91 2.78 17.87 7.60
C ALA A 91 3.84 18.45 6.67
N GLY A 92 3.92 17.89 5.45
CA GLY A 92 4.93 18.24 4.45
C GLY A 92 6.16 17.35 4.42
N ASP A 93 6.33 16.42 5.37
CA ASP A 93 7.41 15.42 5.30
C ASP A 93 7.20 14.48 4.11
N ILE A 94 8.31 14.09 3.45
CA ILE A 94 8.33 13.17 2.30
C ILE A 94 9.02 11.87 2.75
N ILE A 95 8.39 10.72 2.47
CA ILE A 95 8.81 9.38 2.92
C ILE A 95 9.24 8.54 1.72
#